data_AF-A0A9W6YWQ0-F1
#
_entry.id   AF-A0A9W6YWQ0-F1
#
_cell.length_a   1.000
_cell.length_b   1.000
_cell.length_c   1.000
_cell.angle_alpha   90.00
_cell.angle_beta   90.00
_cell.angle_gamma   90.00
#
_symmetry.space_group_name_H-M   'P 1'
#
loop_
_entity.id
_entity.type
_entity.pdbx_description
1 polymer ?
#
loop_
_entity_poly.entity_id
_entity_poly.type
_entity_poly.pdbx_seq_one_letter_code
_entity_poly.pdbx_strand_id
1 'polypeptide(L)'
;MASISSSSNSSISLEIESIATDPEITNALLKTPKYREVITNRLDDTLKNFNTLTCFLSFKIKEVHKQAELIEKDTAQFEEIMNEADSDGSIVNNFDSLIQADKRQLIAIQQLLADYLGIKKALEASGSSYKQKRNMLVDRMDSEEGKLIECENLFNSIDQSHKKVCAERIREGGGARTQKTKQLELRITYLHNEKKKSLEQKNECLGNLVKIERPAIFKKFIELYVEMNEVLNLQLSSFYKSREQRFVYTALTLFSNASTRSTSLNSVIDTPDPISEISSHLRNFI
;
A
#
# COMPACT_ATOMS: atom_id res chain seq x y z
N MET A 1 0.86 -19.56 -7.70
CA MET A 1 2.04 -19.36 -6.83
C MET A 1 3.27 -19.37 -7.70
N ALA A 2 3.81 -18.19 -8.02
CA ALA A 2 5.06 -18.06 -8.74
C ALA A 2 6.19 -17.96 -7.71
N SER A 3 7.10 -18.93 -7.74
CA SER A 3 8.36 -18.92 -7.00
C SER A 3 9.23 -17.77 -7.53
N ILE A 4 9.25 -16.66 -6.80
CA ILE A 4 10.24 -15.61 -7.01
C ILE A 4 11.60 -16.17 -6.53
N SER A 5 12.56 -16.13 -7.44
CA SER A 5 13.88 -16.74 -7.34
C SER A 5 14.71 -16.20 -6.17
N SER A 6 15.34 -17.10 -5.42
CA SER A 6 16.23 -16.83 -4.29
C SER A 6 17.47 -15.98 -4.63
N SER A 7 17.83 -15.83 -5.91
CA SER A 7 18.96 -15.01 -6.37
C SER A 7 18.65 -13.50 -6.43
N SER A 8 17.38 -13.12 -6.52
CA SER A 8 16.95 -11.71 -6.58
C SER A 8 16.98 -11.08 -5.17
N ASN A 9 16.64 -11.85 -4.15
CA ASN A 9 16.59 -11.40 -2.76
C ASN A 9 17.98 -11.11 -2.16
N SER A 10 19.03 -11.84 -2.57
CA SER A 10 20.39 -11.58 -2.08
C SER A 10 20.96 -10.26 -2.63
N SER A 11 20.62 -9.91 -3.87
CA SER A 11 21.10 -8.69 -4.52
C SER A 11 20.43 -7.44 -3.92
N ILE A 12 19.11 -7.49 -3.70
CA ILE A 12 18.36 -6.40 -3.04
C ILE A 12 18.84 -6.22 -1.59
N SER A 13 19.09 -7.30 -0.86
CA SER A 13 19.62 -7.20 0.51
C SER A 13 20.98 -6.51 0.56
N LEU A 14 21.85 -6.76 -0.43
CA LEU A 14 23.17 -6.11 -0.54
C LEU A 14 23.05 -4.63 -0.90
N GLU A 15 22.11 -4.27 -1.78
CA GLU A 15 21.82 -2.87 -2.10
C GLU A 15 21.24 -2.10 -0.91
N ILE A 16 20.34 -2.71 -0.13
CA ILE A 16 19.80 -2.13 1.10
C ILE A 16 20.92 -1.91 2.12
N GLU A 17 21.83 -2.89 2.29
CA GLU A 17 23.00 -2.77 3.16
C GLU A 17 23.90 -1.61 2.72
N SER A 18 24.12 -1.46 1.40
CA SER A 18 24.92 -0.39 0.81
C SER A 18 24.29 0.99 1.06
N ILE A 19 22.98 1.14 0.88
CA ILE A 19 22.28 2.41 1.12
C ILE A 19 22.26 2.75 2.61
N ALA A 20 22.05 1.76 3.48
CA ALA A 20 21.99 1.97 4.93
C ALA A 20 23.34 2.35 5.54
N THR A 21 24.45 1.99 4.88
CA THR A 21 25.83 2.28 5.32
C THR A 21 26.49 3.42 4.56
N ASP A 22 25.77 4.04 3.63
CA ASP A 22 26.26 5.15 2.82
C ASP A 22 26.69 6.34 3.72
N PRO A 23 27.94 6.81 3.62
CA PRO A 23 28.46 7.90 4.45
C PRO A 23 27.75 9.23 4.22
N GLU A 24 27.33 9.55 3.00
CA GLU A 24 26.59 10.78 2.69
C GLU A 24 25.21 10.74 3.32
N ILE A 25 24.49 9.61 3.21
CA ILE A 25 23.18 9.44 3.86
C ILE A 25 23.32 9.48 5.38
N THR A 26 24.34 8.81 5.93
CA THR A 26 24.62 8.81 7.37
C THR A 26 24.88 10.23 7.88
N ASN A 27 25.67 11.01 7.16
CA ASN A 27 26.04 12.37 7.56
C ASN A 27 24.93 13.40 7.32
N ALA A 28 24.19 13.28 6.21
CA ALA A 28 23.18 14.24 5.80
C ALA A 28 21.81 14.00 6.44
N LEU A 29 21.48 12.75 6.78
CA LEU A 29 20.17 12.37 7.32
C LEU A 29 20.27 11.83 8.75
N LEU A 30 21.00 10.73 8.95
CA LEU A 30 20.98 9.97 10.22
C LEU A 30 21.56 10.76 11.40
N LYS A 31 22.41 11.76 11.17
CA LYS A 31 22.92 12.64 12.23
C LYS A 31 22.00 13.82 12.55
N THR A 32 20.97 14.07 11.74
CA THR A 32 20.14 15.26 11.85
C THR A 32 18.85 15.00 12.64
N PRO A 33 18.27 16.03 13.28
CA PRO A 33 16.94 15.92 13.90
C PRO A 33 15.82 15.63 12.89
N LYS A 34 16.04 15.91 11.60
CA LYS A 34 15.07 15.69 10.52
C LYS A 34 14.93 14.23 10.11
N TYR A 35 15.84 13.36 10.55
CA TYR A 35 15.83 11.91 10.33
C TYR A 35 14.42 11.31 10.46
N ARG A 36 13.76 11.61 11.59
CA ARG A 36 12.45 11.08 11.91
C ARG A 36 11.40 11.46 10.88
N GLU A 37 11.25 12.77 10.65
CA GLU A 37 10.24 13.34 9.76
C GLU A 37 10.36 12.80 8.34
N VAL A 38 11.58 12.78 7.79
CA VAL A 38 11.84 12.34 6.41
C VAL A 38 11.41 10.90 6.20
N ILE A 39 11.77 10.02 7.14
CA ILE A 39 11.48 8.58 7.08
C ILE A 39 9.98 8.31 7.23
N THR A 40 9.34 8.94 8.21
CA THR A 40 7.91 8.72 8.45
C THR A 40 7.06 9.23 7.31
N ASN A 41 7.39 10.41 6.78
CA ASN A 41 6.64 10.99 5.66
C ASN A 41 6.69 10.08 4.43
N ARG A 42 7.83 9.44 4.16
CA ARG A 42 7.95 8.57 2.99
C ARG A 42 7.13 7.28 3.10
N LEU A 43 7.06 6.67 4.29
CA LEU A 43 6.17 5.52 4.51
C LEU A 43 4.70 5.94 4.44
N ASP A 44 4.36 7.13 4.96
CA ASP A 44 2.99 7.64 4.94
C ASP A 44 2.51 7.92 3.53
N ASP A 45 3.34 8.51 2.68
CA ASP A 45 3.01 8.73 1.28
C ASP A 45 2.81 7.41 0.54
N THR A 46 3.59 6.39 0.87
CA THR A 46 3.41 5.06 0.29
C THR A 46 2.11 4.41 0.77
N LEU A 47 1.74 4.56 2.05
CA LEU A 47 0.43 4.12 2.57
C LEU A 47 -0.74 4.87 1.93
N LYS A 48 -0.58 6.17 1.62
CA LYS A 48 -1.59 6.91 0.85
C LYS A 48 -1.79 6.29 -0.54
N ASN A 49 -0.74 5.81 -1.19
CA ASN A 49 -0.86 5.13 -2.49
C ASN A 49 -1.69 3.83 -2.40
N PHE A 50 -1.55 3.04 -1.33
CA PHE A 50 -2.45 1.89 -1.08
C PHE A 50 -3.91 2.31 -1.01
N ASN A 51 -4.20 3.38 -0.25
CA ASN A 51 -5.57 3.90 -0.13
C ASN A 51 -6.09 4.43 -1.47
N THR A 52 -5.30 5.22 -2.19
CA THR A 52 -5.67 5.76 -3.51
C THR A 52 -6.01 4.65 -4.48
N LEU A 53 -5.18 3.60 -4.57
CA LEU A 53 -5.44 2.47 -5.47
C LEU A 53 -6.68 1.67 -5.04
N THR A 54 -6.90 1.50 -3.75
CA THR A 54 -8.10 0.85 -3.18
C THR A 54 -9.37 1.63 -3.52
N CYS A 55 -9.35 2.96 -3.38
CA CYS A 55 -10.46 3.84 -3.75
C CYS A 55 -10.73 3.79 -5.26
N PHE A 56 -9.68 3.82 -6.08
CA PHE A 56 -9.80 3.68 -7.53
C PHE A 56 -10.43 2.34 -7.93
N LEU A 57 -9.99 1.22 -7.32
CA LEU A 57 -10.59 -0.10 -7.56
C LEU A 57 -12.05 -0.15 -7.12
N SER A 58 -12.40 0.49 -6.00
CA SER A 58 -13.78 0.55 -5.53
C SER A 58 -14.69 1.24 -6.55
N PHE A 59 -14.21 2.30 -7.20
CA PHE A 59 -14.92 2.95 -8.29
C PHE A 59 -15.06 2.02 -9.50
N LYS A 60 -13.96 1.38 -9.94
CA LYS A 60 -13.98 0.46 -11.08
C LYS A 60 -14.87 -0.75 -10.87
N ILE A 61 -14.88 -1.32 -9.67
CA ILE A 61 -15.76 -2.42 -9.27
C ILE A 61 -17.23 -2.02 -9.46
N LYS A 62 -17.63 -0.84 -8.98
CA LYS A 62 -19.01 -0.34 -9.16
C LYS A 62 -19.38 -0.18 -10.63
N GLU A 63 -18.47 0.35 -11.45
CA GLU A 63 -18.70 0.48 -12.90
C GLU A 63 -18.89 -0.88 -13.57
N VAL A 64 -18.01 -1.84 -13.28
CA VAL A 64 -18.09 -3.20 -13.85
C VAL A 64 -19.33 -3.93 -13.37
N HIS A 65 -19.71 -3.77 -12.10
CA HIS A 65 -20.94 -4.36 -11.55
C HIS A 65 -22.18 -3.84 -12.28
N LYS A 66 -22.29 -2.53 -12.49
CA LYS A 66 -23.39 -1.92 -13.25
C LYS A 66 -23.47 -2.44 -14.70
N GLN A 67 -22.33 -2.69 -15.33
CA GLN A 67 -22.31 -3.30 -16.68
C GLN A 67 -22.84 -4.74 -16.66
N ALA A 68 -22.46 -5.53 -15.64
CA ALA A 68 -22.95 -6.88 -15.47
C ALA A 68 -24.48 -6.89 -15.27
N GLU A 69 -24.99 -6.05 -14.36
CA GLU A 69 -26.42 -5.93 -14.07
C GLU A 69 -27.24 -5.55 -15.32
N LEU A 70 -26.72 -4.65 -16.17
CA LEU A 70 -27.40 -4.27 -17.40
C LEU A 70 -27.52 -5.45 -18.37
N ILE A 71 -26.41 -6.15 -18.62
CA ILE A 71 -26.41 -7.32 -19.51
C ILE A 71 -27.30 -8.43 -18.97
N GLU A 72 -27.24 -8.70 -17.66
CA GLU A 72 -28.06 -9.71 -17.00
C GLU A 72 -29.56 -9.38 -17.12
N LYS A 73 -29.93 -8.12 -16.89
CA LYS A 73 -31.31 -7.66 -17.05
C LYS A 73 -31.79 -7.80 -18.50
N ASP A 74 -31.00 -7.34 -19.46
CA ASP A 74 -31.35 -7.39 -20.88
C ASP A 74 -31.48 -8.85 -21.33
N THR A 75 -30.55 -9.72 -20.93
CA THR A 75 -30.59 -11.16 -21.22
C THR A 75 -31.87 -11.81 -20.67
N ALA A 76 -32.22 -11.54 -19.41
CA ALA A 76 -33.41 -12.11 -18.77
C ALA A 76 -34.71 -11.66 -19.46
N GLN A 77 -34.80 -10.38 -19.87
CA GLN A 77 -35.95 -9.87 -20.61
C GLN A 77 -36.11 -10.54 -21.98
N PHE A 78 -35.01 -10.77 -22.69
CA PHE A 78 -35.05 -11.47 -23.97
C PHE A 78 -35.41 -12.95 -23.79
N GLU A 79 -34.92 -13.63 -22.74
CA GLU A 79 -35.31 -15.01 -22.44
C GLU A 79 -36.81 -15.14 -22.15
N GLU A 80 -37.41 -14.20 -21.42
CA GLU A 80 -38.86 -14.18 -21.16
C GLU A 80 -39.67 -14.11 -22.47
N ILE A 81 -39.32 -13.17 -23.36
CA ILE A 81 -39.95 -13.05 -24.69
C ILE A 81 -39.78 -14.33 -25.51
N MET A 82 -38.59 -14.94 -25.47
CA MET A 82 -38.29 -16.16 -26.21
C MET A 82 -39.07 -17.38 -25.69
N ASN A 83 -39.32 -17.46 -24.39
CA ASN A 83 -40.11 -18.53 -23.80
C ASN A 83 -41.62 -18.41 -24.11
N GLU A 84 -42.11 -17.21 -24.42
CA GLU A 84 -43.49 -16.97 -24.89
C GLU A 84 -43.66 -17.23 -26.40
N ALA A 85 -42.56 -17.22 -27.16
CA ALA A 85 -42.55 -17.49 -28.60
C ALA A 85 -42.50 -19.01 -28.87
N ASP A 86 -43.68 -19.64 -28.97
CA ASP A 86 -43.85 -21.07 -29.21
C ASP A 86 -43.61 -21.45 -30.70
N SER A 87 -42.45 -21.10 -31.26
CA SER A 87 -42.16 -21.30 -32.69
C SER A 87 -40.73 -21.80 -32.97
N ASP A 88 -40.64 -22.97 -33.61
CA ASP A 88 -39.43 -23.42 -34.30
C ASP A 88 -39.24 -22.60 -35.60
N GLY A 89 -38.37 -21.58 -35.55
CA GLY A 89 -38.05 -20.68 -36.67
C GLY A 89 -36.59 -20.23 -36.68
N SER A 90 -36.08 -19.76 -37.82
CA SER A 90 -34.68 -19.31 -37.92
C SER A 90 -34.44 -18.03 -37.11
N ILE A 91 -35.47 -17.19 -36.95
CA ILE A 91 -35.45 -16.01 -36.08
C ILE A 91 -35.20 -16.38 -34.61
N VAL A 92 -35.89 -17.42 -34.12
CA VAL A 92 -35.77 -17.88 -32.72
C VAL A 92 -34.35 -18.40 -32.44
N ASN A 93 -33.79 -19.20 -33.36
CA ASN A 93 -32.40 -19.67 -33.25
C ASN A 93 -31.36 -18.54 -33.26
N ASN A 94 -31.65 -17.48 -34.01
CA ASN A 94 -30.81 -16.30 -34.10
C ASN A 94 -30.83 -15.48 -32.79
N PHE A 95 -31.99 -15.33 -32.16
CA PHE A 95 -32.12 -14.69 -30.85
C PHE A 95 -31.47 -15.52 -29.73
N ASP A 96 -31.63 -16.85 -29.71
CA ASP A 96 -30.91 -17.70 -28.75
C ASP A 96 -29.39 -17.56 -28.88
N SER A 97 -28.88 -17.50 -30.12
CA SER A 97 -27.44 -17.28 -30.36
C SER A 97 -26.92 -15.95 -29.78
N LEU A 98 -27.74 -14.89 -29.81
CA LEU A 98 -27.42 -13.60 -29.17
C LEU A 98 -27.44 -13.70 -27.64
N ILE A 99 -28.46 -14.33 -27.08
CA ILE A 99 -28.56 -14.61 -25.63
C ILE A 99 -27.33 -15.39 -25.15
N GLN A 100 -26.89 -16.40 -25.88
CA GLN A 100 -25.67 -17.16 -25.54
C GLN A 100 -24.40 -16.32 -25.66
N ALA A 101 -24.34 -15.35 -26.57
CA ALA A 101 -23.20 -14.42 -26.66
C ALA A 101 -23.15 -13.47 -25.46
N ASP A 102 -24.30 -12.96 -25.02
CA ASP A 102 -24.42 -12.09 -23.85
C ASP A 102 -24.10 -12.84 -22.55
N LYS A 103 -24.57 -14.09 -22.40
CA LYS A 103 -24.18 -14.97 -21.28
C LYS A 103 -22.67 -15.19 -21.20
N ARG A 104 -22.01 -15.44 -22.35
CA ARG A 104 -20.54 -15.58 -22.41
C ARG A 104 -19.85 -14.28 -22.01
N GLN A 105 -20.37 -13.13 -22.46
CA GLN A 105 -19.86 -11.82 -22.07
C GLN A 105 -20.03 -11.57 -20.56
N LEU A 106 -21.16 -11.96 -19.98
CA LEU A 106 -21.46 -11.84 -18.56
C LEU A 106 -20.46 -12.63 -17.71
N ILE A 107 -20.15 -13.88 -18.08
CA ILE A 107 -19.14 -14.70 -17.39
C ILE A 107 -17.77 -13.98 -17.39
N ALA A 108 -17.36 -13.41 -18.51
CA ALA A 108 -16.09 -12.69 -18.60
C ALA A 108 -16.07 -11.42 -17.73
N ILE A 109 -17.20 -10.71 -17.62
CA ILE A 109 -17.35 -9.54 -16.75
C ILE A 109 -17.34 -9.94 -15.27
N GLN A 110 -18.02 -11.03 -14.91
CA GLN A 110 -18.02 -11.57 -13.56
C GLN A 110 -16.62 -12.02 -13.12
N GLN A 111 -15.84 -12.63 -14.03
CA GLN A 111 -14.44 -12.97 -13.75
C GLN A 111 -13.59 -11.72 -13.51
N LEU A 112 -13.73 -10.66 -14.34
CA LEU A 112 -13.04 -9.39 -14.13
C LEU A 112 -13.41 -8.75 -12.78
N LEU A 113 -14.68 -8.83 -12.40
CA LEU A 113 -15.17 -8.33 -11.11
C LEU A 113 -14.51 -9.09 -9.95
N ALA A 114 -14.44 -10.43 -10.04
CA ALA A 114 -13.78 -11.27 -9.05
C ALA A 114 -12.29 -10.93 -8.91
N ASP A 115 -11.60 -10.72 -10.03
CA ASP A 115 -10.19 -10.30 -10.04
C ASP A 115 -10.00 -8.95 -9.35
N TYR A 116 -10.80 -7.95 -9.69
CA TYR A 116 -10.73 -6.62 -9.07
C TYR A 116 -11.03 -6.67 -7.57
N LEU A 117 -12.00 -7.46 -7.14
CA LEU A 117 -12.30 -7.69 -5.72
C LEU A 117 -11.12 -8.36 -5.00
N GLY A 118 -10.48 -9.34 -5.64
CA GLY A 118 -9.29 -10.00 -5.12
C GLY A 118 -8.13 -9.04 -4.91
N ILE A 119 -7.82 -8.21 -5.91
CA ILE A 119 -6.78 -7.18 -5.85
C ILE A 119 -7.09 -6.16 -4.76
N LYS A 120 -8.33 -5.67 -4.69
CA LYS A 120 -8.76 -4.71 -3.66
C LYS A 120 -8.57 -5.28 -2.25
N LYS A 121 -9.01 -6.52 -2.02
CA LYS A 121 -8.86 -7.19 -0.72
C LYS A 121 -7.38 -7.39 -0.34
N ALA A 122 -6.53 -7.73 -1.31
CA ALA A 122 -5.09 -7.85 -1.10
C ALA A 122 -4.48 -6.50 -0.69
N LEU A 123 -4.83 -5.41 -1.38
CA LEU A 123 -4.37 -4.05 -1.04
C LEU A 123 -4.82 -3.61 0.36
N GLU A 124 -6.07 -3.88 0.74
CA GLU A 124 -6.60 -3.54 2.06
C GLU A 124 -5.88 -4.30 3.19
N ALA A 125 -5.65 -5.61 2.99
CA ALA A 125 -4.94 -6.45 3.94
C ALA A 125 -3.47 -6.03 4.07
N SER A 126 -2.77 -5.87 2.95
CA SER A 126 -1.37 -5.42 2.91
C SER A 126 -1.23 -4.01 3.49
N GLY A 127 -2.07 -3.07 3.09
CA GLY A 127 -2.04 -1.69 3.61
C GLY A 127 -2.23 -1.62 5.12
N SER A 128 -3.14 -2.43 5.67
CA SER A 128 -3.35 -2.54 7.13
C SER A 128 -2.12 -3.11 7.84
N SER A 129 -1.54 -4.19 7.30
CA SER A 129 -0.31 -4.80 7.84
C SER A 129 0.87 -3.83 7.81
N TYR A 130 1.07 -3.12 6.70
CA TYR A 130 2.15 -2.14 6.56
C TYR A 130 1.97 -0.93 7.45
N LYS A 131 0.72 -0.48 7.69
CA LYS A 131 0.43 0.56 8.67
C LYS A 131 0.87 0.14 10.08
N GLN A 132 0.62 -1.11 10.46
CA GLN A 132 1.08 -1.65 11.74
C GLN A 132 2.61 -1.72 11.82
N LYS A 133 3.28 -2.27 10.79
CA LYS A 133 4.75 -2.33 10.71
C LYS A 133 5.38 -0.94 10.81
N ARG A 134 4.82 0.05 10.10
CA ARG A 134 5.23 1.46 10.16
C ARG A 134 5.10 2.02 11.57
N ASN A 135 3.96 1.78 12.24
CA ASN A 135 3.76 2.29 13.61
C ASN A 135 4.77 1.70 14.59
N MET A 136 5.04 0.39 14.54
CA MET A 136 6.07 -0.22 15.40
C MET A 136 7.45 0.39 15.18
N LEU A 137 7.79 0.73 13.92
CA LEU A 137 9.06 1.37 13.60
C LEU A 137 9.15 2.79 14.18
N VAL A 138 8.04 3.54 14.09
CA VAL A 138 7.94 4.89 14.67
C VAL A 138 7.99 4.85 16.19
N ASP A 139 7.29 3.91 16.83
CA ASP A 139 7.32 3.75 18.28
C ASP A 139 8.74 3.44 18.77
N ARG A 140 9.48 2.61 18.02
CA ARG A 140 10.90 2.36 18.29
C ARG A 140 11.74 3.64 18.14
N MET A 141 11.53 4.41 17.07
CA MET A 141 12.24 5.69 16.88
C MET A 141 11.99 6.63 18.06
N ASP A 142 10.73 6.78 18.47
CA ASP A 142 10.34 7.68 19.54
C ASP A 142 10.91 7.23 20.89
N SER A 143 10.97 5.91 21.13
CA SER A 143 11.60 5.33 22.32
C SER A 143 13.10 5.63 22.37
N GLU A 144 13.84 5.41 21.28
CA GLU A 144 15.30 5.64 21.25
C GLU A 144 15.67 7.13 21.32
N GLU A 145 14.91 8.00 20.65
CA GLU A 145 15.07 9.46 20.78
C GLU A 145 14.69 9.94 22.19
N GLY A 146 13.67 9.34 22.80
CA GLY A 146 13.22 9.63 24.17
C GLY A 146 14.33 9.41 25.21
N LYS A 147 15.10 8.32 25.09
CA LYS A 147 16.25 8.05 25.97
C LYS A 147 17.30 9.16 25.93
N LEU A 148 17.57 9.73 24.75
CA LEU A 148 18.50 10.85 24.61
C LEU A 148 17.93 12.09 25.33
N ILE A 149 16.65 12.42 25.09
CA ILE A 149 15.97 13.56 25.72
C ILE A 149 16.01 13.44 27.25
N GLU A 150 15.80 12.25 27.80
CA GLU A 150 15.91 12.00 29.24
C GLU A 150 17.32 12.29 29.77
N CYS A 151 18.36 11.83 29.08
CA CYS A 151 19.75 12.11 29.45
C CYS A 151 20.09 13.61 29.34
N GLU A 152 19.56 14.30 28.33
CA GLU A 152 19.71 15.75 28.18
C GLU A 152 19.04 16.51 29.32
N ASN A 153 17.82 16.12 29.69
CA ASN A 153 17.08 16.72 30.79
C ASN A 153 17.80 16.53 32.13
N LEU A 154 18.34 15.33 32.37
CA LEU A 154 19.14 15.04 33.56
C LEU A 154 20.39 15.93 33.62
N PHE A 155 21.16 16.00 32.54
CA PHE A 155 22.35 16.84 32.46
C PHE A 155 22.01 18.32 32.68
N ASN A 156 20.96 18.83 32.03
CA ASN A 156 20.54 20.22 32.16
C ASN A 156 20.10 20.56 33.59
N SER A 157 19.38 19.65 34.25
CA SER A 157 18.96 19.80 35.65
C SER A 157 20.16 19.88 36.61
N ILE A 158 21.14 19.00 36.43
CA ILE A 158 22.37 18.99 37.22
C ILE A 158 23.21 20.24 36.94
N ASP A 159 23.37 20.64 35.68
CA ASP A 159 24.11 21.85 35.30
C ASP A 159 23.48 23.12 35.88
N GLN A 160 22.16 23.23 35.84
CA GLN A 160 21.45 24.34 36.48
C GLN A 160 21.66 24.35 38.00
N SER A 161 21.59 23.19 38.65
CA SER A 161 21.84 23.05 40.09
C SER A 161 23.28 23.45 40.44
N HIS A 162 24.26 22.99 39.67
CA HIS A 162 25.67 23.36 39.81
C HIS A 162 25.86 24.88 39.67
N LYS A 163 25.32 25.49 38.61
CA LYS A 163 25.38 26.94 38.38
C LYS A 163 24.77 27.74 39.53
N LYS A 164 23.63 27.30 40.09
CA LYS A 164 22.97 27.95 41.24
C LYS A 164 23.86 27.92 42.49
N VAL A 165 24.45 26.77 42.81
CA VAL A 165 25.33 26.63 44.00
C VAL A 165 26.62 27.42 43.81
N CYS A 166 27.22 27.43 42.61
CA CYS A 166 28.37 28.29 42.31
C CYS A 166 28.03 29.79 42.49
N ALA A 167 26.87 30.24 41.99
CA ALA A 167 26.43 31.62 42.16
C ALA A 167 26.16 31.97 43.63
N GLU A 168 25.63 31.04 44.42
CA GLU A 168 25.48 31.22 45.87
C GLU A 168 26.83 31.35 46.58
N ARG A 169 27.81 30.52 46.22
CA ARG A 169 29.17 30.59 46.76
C ARG A 169 29.88 31.92 46.45
N ILE A 170 29.62 32.48 45.26
CA ILE A 170 30.12 33.81 44.87
C ILE A 170 29.42 34.90 45.70
N ARG A 171 28.11 34.81 45.90
CA ARG A 171 27.31 35.77 46.68
C ARG A 171 27.65 35.80 48.17
N GLU A 172 28.14 34.71 48.75
CA GLU A 172 28.65 34.73 50.15
C GLU A 172 29.85 35.66 50.36
N GLY A 173 30.55 36.06 49.30
CA GLY A 173 31.71 36.96 49.38
C GLY A 173 32.97 36.28 49.96
N GLY A 174 34.13 36.91 49.74
CA GLY A 174 35.46 36.42 50.16
C GLY A 174 35.78 36.56 51.66
N GLY A 175 34.76 36.66 52.52
CA GLY A 175 34.93 36.77 53.98
C GLY A 175 35.38 35.47 54.65
N ALA A 176 35.70 35.55 55.95
CA ALA A 176 36.22 34.43 56.75
C ALA A 176 35.46 33.11 56.53
N ARG A 177 36.21 32.01 56.42
CA ARG A 177 35.73 30.67 56.03
C ARG A 177 34.67 30.15 57.02
N THR A 178 33.39 30.42 56.74
CA THR A 178 32.28 29.95 57.59
C THR A 178 31.97 28.47 57.33
N GLN A 179 31.25 27.84 58.25
CA GLN A 179 30.76 26.47 58.09
C GLN A 179 29.88 26.32 56.83
N LYS A 180 29.11 27.37 56.49
CA LYS A 180 28.27 27.43 55.30
C LYS A 180 29.12 27.46 54.02
N THR A 181 30.21 28.20 54.02
CA THR A 181 31.17 28.26 52.92
C THR A 181 31.80 26.89 52.63
N LYS A 182 32.17 26.13 53.68
CA LYS A 182 32.66 24.74 53.53
C LYS A 182 31.59 23.80 52.96
N GLN A 183 30.34 23.94 53.40
CA GLN A 183 29.23 23.13 52.87
C GLN A 183 28.96 23.41 51.38
N LEU A 184 29.02 24.67 50.95
CA LEU A 184 28.89 25.04 49.54
C LEU A 184 30.04 24.47 48.70
N GLU A 185 31.28 24.52 49.19
CA GLU A 185 32.46 23.94 48.50
C GLU A 185 32.32 22.41 48.29
N LEU A 186 31.87 21.68 49.31
CA LEU A 186 31.58 20.24 49.19
C LEU A 186 30.47 19.98 48.17
N ARG A 187 29.40 20.78 48.19
CA ARG A 187 28.26 20.61 47.29
C ARG A 187 28.58 20.95 45.84
N ILE A 188 29.43 21.95 45.60
CA ILE A 188 29.98 22.26 44.26
C ILE A 188 30.77 21.05 43.75
N THR A 189 31.67 20.50 44.57
CA THR A 189 32.50 19.36 44.19
C THR A 189 31.65 18.14 43.82
N TYR A 190 30.63 17.85 44.64
CA TYR A 190 29.66 16.78 44.35
C TYR A 190 28.92 17.02 43.02
N LEU A 191 28.30 18.19 42.85
CA LEU A 191 27.53 18.52 41.63
C LEU A 191 28.43 18.58 40.39
N HIS A 192 29.69 18.96 40.53
CA HIS A 192 30.66 18.94 39.44
C HIS A 192 30.93 17.50 38.97
N ASN A 193 31.14 16.58 39.91
CA ASN A 193 31.33 15.16 39.60
C ASN A 193 30.08 14.55 38.97
N GLU A 194 28.89 14.85 39.49
CA GLU A 194 27.63 14.38 38.91
C GLU A 194 27.34 15.00 37.53
N LYS A 195 27.71 16.27 37.31
CA LYS A 195 27.65 16.91 35.99
C LYS A 195 28.57 16.20 34.99
N LYS A 196 29.78 15.83 35.40
CA LYS A 196 30.71 15.09 34.56
C LYS A 196 30.14 13.73 34.16
N LYS A 197 29.64 12.95 35.13
CA LYS A 197 29.01 11.64 34.87
C LYS A 197 27.79 11.74 33.94
N SER A 198 26.90 12.70 34.19
CA SER A 198 25.70 12.89 33.34
C SER A 198 26.05 13.36 31.93
N LEU A 199 27.14 14.13 31.75
CA LEU A 199 27.65 14.48 30.43
C LEU A 199 28.20 13.25 29.69
N GLU A 200 28.95 12.39 30.39
CA GLU A 200 29.46 11.13 29.85
C GLU A 200 28.30 10.23 29.40
N GLN A 201 27.28 10.07 30.25
CA GLN A 201 26.06 9.31 29.92
C GLN A 201 25.31 9.89 28.72
N LYS A 202 25.11 11.22 28.66
CA LYS A 202 24.50 11.89 27.51
C LYS A 202 25.28 11.61 26.22
N ASN A 203 26.60 11.70 26.26
CA ASN A 203 27.45 11.47 25.09
C ASN A 203 27.42 10.00 24.64
N GLU A 204 27.35 9.06 25.59
CA GLU A 204 27.17 7.64 25.30
C GLU A 204 25.83 7.37 24.61
N CYS A 205 24.73 7.90 25.16
CA CYS A 205 23.40 7.79 24.54
C CYS A 205 23.37 8.37 23.12
N LEU A 206 23.93 9.56 22.91
CA LEU A 206 24.03 10.16 21.58
C LEU A 206 24.89 9.30 20.63
N GLY A 207 26.01 8.77 21.14
CA GLY A 207 26.89 7.89 20.39
C GLY A 207 26.17 6.61 19.92
N ASN A 208 25.45 5.96 20.82
CA ASN A 208 24.68 4.74 20.53
C ASN A 208 23.52 5.04 19.57
N LEU A 209 22.80 6.13 19.78
CA LEU A 209 21.69 6.54 18.91
C LEU A 209 22.16 6.74 17.46
N VAL A 210 23.25 7.49 17.26
CA VAL A 210 23.74 7.85 15.92
C VAL A 210 24.45 6.67 15.23
N LYS A 211 25.22 5.86 15.97
CA LYS A 211 26.06 4.81 15.39
C LYS A 211 25.36 3.45 15.28
N ILE A 212 24.34 3.19 16.09
CA ILE A 212 23.72 1.87 16.22
C ILE A 212 22.24 1.95 15.88
N GLU A 213 21.47 2.72 16.65
CA GLU A 213 20.00 2.66 16.58
C GLU A 213 19.45 3.29 15.30
N ARG A 214 19.85 4.52 14.94
CA ARG A 214 19.36 5.19 13.72
C ARG A 214 19.70 4.39 12.45
N PRO A 215 20.93 3.88 12.24
CA PRO A 215 21.22 3.01 11.10
C PRO A 215 20.37 1.73 11.10
N ALA A 216 20.20 1.07 12.25
CA ALA A 216 19.41 -0.17 12.34
C ALA A 216 17.92 0.06 12.00
N ILE A 217 17.35 1.17 12.50
CA ILE A 217 15.99 1.58 12.19
C ILE A 217 15.86 1.98 10.71
N PHE A 218 16.84 2.73 10.17
CA PHE A 218 16.85 3.15 8.78
C PHE A 218 16.89 1.96 7.82
N LYS A 219 17.69 0.93 8.12
CA LYS A 219 17.69 -0.33 7.38
C LYS A 219 16.29 -0.95 7.32
N LYS A 220 15.62 -1.04 8.48
CA LYS A 220 14.25 -1.56 8.56
C LYS A 220 13.24 -0.70 7.82
N PHE A 221 13.44 0.62 7.79
CA PHE A 221 12.64 1.52 6.96
C PHE A 221 12.80 1.20 5.46
N ILE A 222 14.03 1.04 4.96
CA ILE A 222 14.26 0.76 3.54
C ILE A 222 13.65 -0.60 3.17
N GLU A 223 13.88 -1.63 3.98
CA GLU A 223 13.27 -2.96 3.78
C GLU A 223 11.74 -2.86 3.65
N LEU A 224 11.10 -2.15 4.59
CA LEU A 224 9.66 -1.95 4.59
C LEU A 224 9.19 -1.15 3.36
N TYR A 225 9.91 -0.09 3.01
CA TYR A 225 9.59 0.76 1.87
C TYR A 225 9.67 -0.01 0.54
N VAL A 226 10.71 -0.82 0.35
CA VAL A 226 10.88 -1.68 -0.83
C VAL A 226 9.74 -2.70 -0.89
N GLU A 227 9.49 -3.42 0.22
CA GLU A 227 8.41 -4.42 0.31
C GLU A 227 7.04 -3.81 -0.08
N MET A 228 6.74 -2.61 0.44
CA MET A 228 5.51 -1.89 0.12
C MET A 228 5.39 -1.54 -1.37
N ASN A 229 6.47 -1.07 -2.00
CA ASN A 229 6.47 -0.71 -3.41
C ASN A 229 6.36 -1.95 -4.32
N GLU A 230 7.01 -3.06 -3.97
CA GLU A 230 6.89 -4.32 -4.70
C GLU A 230 5.46 -4.84 -4.68
N VAL A 231 4.79 -4.81 -3.51
CA VAL A 231 3.38 -5.20 -3.41
C VAL A 231 2.51 -4.28 -4.26
N LEU A 232 2.69 -2.96 -4.17
CA LEU A 232 1.92 -2.02 -5.01
C LEU A 232 2.11 -2.31 -6.51
N ASN A 233 3.34 -2.53 -6.95
CA ASN A 233 3.65 -2.85 -8.35
C ASN A 233 3.05 -4.18 -8.78
N LEU A 234 3.06 -5.21 -7.92
CA LEU A 234 2.44 -6.50 -8.19
C LEU A 234 0.92 -6.36 -8.34
N GLN A 235 0.27 -5.60 -7.46
CA GLN A 235 -1.18 -5.38 -7.54
C GLN A 235 -1.56 -4.54 -8.77
N LEU A 236 -0.76 -3.53 -9.11
CA LEU A 236 -0.96 -2.74 -10.32
C LEU A 236 -0.79 -3.57 -11.60
N SER A 237 0.22 -4.44 -11.63
CA SER A 237 0.45 -5.38 -12.74
C SER A 237 -0.71 -6.37 -12.88
N SER A 238 -1.21 -6.88 -11.75
CA SER A 238 -2.36 -7.78 -11.73
C SER A 238 -3.62 -7.08 -12.26
N PHE A 239 -3.84 -5.83 -11.86
CA PHE A 239 -4.94 -5.02 -12.36
C PHE A 239 -4.88 -4.84 -13.89
N TYR A 240 -3.72 -4.45 -14.43
CA TYR A 240 -3.57 -4.27 -15.87
C TYR A 240 -3.70 -5.58 -16.64
N LYS A 241 -3.19 -6.68 -16.08
CA LYS A 241 -3.33 -8.02 -16.69
C LYS A 241 -4.79 -8.45 -16.80
N SER A 242 -5.59 -8.32 -15.73
CA SER A 242 -7.02 -8.64 -15.78
C SER A 242 -7.76 -7.75 -16.78
N ARG A 243 -7.38 -6.47 -16.86
CA ARG A 243 -7.95 -5.53 -17.84
C ARG A 243 -7.58 -5.89 -19.29
N GLU A 244 -6.34 -6.27 -19.54
CA GLU A 244 -5.86 -6.73 -20.85
C GLU A 244 -6.60 -7.99 -21.29
N GLN A 245 -6.73 -8.98 -20.41
CA GLN A 245 -7.48 -10.20 -20.69
C GLN A 245 -8.92 -9.91 -21.09
N ARG A 246 -9.60 -8.96 -20.40
CA ARG A 246 -10.93 -8.50 -20.81
C ARG A 246 -10.94 -7.83 -22.17
N PHE A 247 -9.96 -6.98 -22.46
CA PHE A 247 -9.86 -6.31 -23.76
C PHE A 247 -9.67 -7.33 -24.89
N VAL A 248 -8.74 -8.28 -24.73
CA VAL A 248 -8.49 -9.35 -25.69
C VAL A 248 -9.73 -10.21 -25.89
N TYR A 249 -10.41 -10.60 -24.80
CA TYR A 249 -11.67 -11.33 -24.90
C TYR A 249 -12.72 -10.54 -25.69
N THR A 250 -12.91 -9.25 -25.37
CA THR A 250 -13.87 -8.38 -26.07
C THR A 250 -13.54 -8.26 -27.56
N ALA A 251 -12.26 -8.03 -27.88
CA ALA A 251 -11.79 -7.93 -29.25
C ALA A 251 -12.01 -9.25 -30.00
N LEU A 252 -11.65 -10.40 -29.40
CA LEU A 252 -11.89 -11.71 -30.01
C LEU A 252 -13.37 -11.98 -30.22
N THR A 253 -14.25 -11.61 -29.28
CA THR A 253 -15.71 -11.71 -29.48
C THR A 253 -16.17 -10.84 -30.64
N LEU A 254 -15.74 -9.57 -30.71
CA LEU A 254 -16.09 -8.66 -31.80
C LEU A 254 -15.56 -9.16 -33.17
N PHE A 255 -14.33 -9.66 -33.23
CA PHE A 255 -13.73 -10.17 -34.46
C PHE A 255 -14.27 -11.54 -34.88
N SER A 256 -14.58 -12.41 -33.93
CA SER A 256 -15.26 -13.69 -34.23
C SER A 256 -16.62 -13.39 -34.83
N ASN A 257 -17.38 -12.48 -34.19
CA ASN A 257 -18.67 -12.01 -34.69
C ASN A 257 -18.58 -11.21 -36.01
N ALA A 258 -17.42 -10.64 -36.37
CA ALA A 258 -17.23 -9.90 -37.62
C ALA A 258 -16.64 -10.75 -38.76
N SER A 259 -15.84 -11.78 -38.45
CA SER A 259 -15.20 -12.68 -39.42
C SER A 259 -16.12 -13.81 -39.86
N THR A 260 -17.14 -14.15 -39.05
CA THR A 260 -18.29 -14.94 -39.48
C THR A 260 -19.22 -14.11 -40.36
N ARG A 261 -18.76 -13.65 -41.52
CA ARG A 261 -19.62 -13.02 -42.53
C ARG A 261 -20.72 -13.94 -43.09
N SER A 262 -20.80 -15.19 -42.63
CA SER A 262 -21.93 -16.10 -42.85
C SER A 262 -22.69 -16.50 -41.57
N THR A 263 -22.25 -16.09 -40.37
CA THR A 263 -22.83 -16.46 -39.05
C THR A 263 -22.63 -15.34 -38.00
N SER A 264 -22.92 -14.09 -38.35
CA SER A 264 -22.74 -12.88 -37.52
C SER A 264 -24.09 -12.26 -37.14
N LEU A 265 -24.11 -11.21 -36.32
CA LEU A 265 -25.30 -10.37 -36.13
C LEU A 265 -26.00 -9.98 -37.46
N ASN A 266 -25.26 -9.93 -38.56
CA ASN A 266 -25.83 -9.70 -39.89
C ASN A 266 -26.52 -10.94 -40.47
N SER A 267 -26.12 -12.19 -40.17
CA SER A 267 -26.91 -13.38 -40.55
C SER A 267 -28.19 -13.52 -39.71
N VAL A 268 -28.20 -12.97 -38.48
CA VAL A 268 -29.41 -12.83 -37.65
C VAL A 268 -30.43 -11.88 -38.30
N ILE A 269 -29.94 -10.83 -38.97
CA ILE A 269 -30.77 -9.81 -39.63
C ILE A 269 -31.09 -10.18 -41.10
N ASP A 270 -30.19 -10.87 -41.81
CA ASP A 270 -30.31 -11.17 -43.24
C ASP A 270 -30.99 -12.52 -43.56
N THR A 271 -31.41 -13.34 -42.57
CA THR A 271 -32.04 -14.65 -42.86
C THR A 271 -33.17 -15.06 -41.92
N PRO A 272 -34.33 -14.42 -42.05
CA PRO A 272 -35.57 -15.18 -42.11
C PRO A 272 -36.01 -15.17 -43.57
N ASP A 273 -35.96 -16.33 -44.25
CA ASP A 273 -36.80 -16.49 -45.43
C ASP A 273 -38.23 -16.68 -44.91
N PRO A 274 -39.09 -15.65 -44.98
CA PRO A 274 -40.41 -15.73 -44.39
C PRO A 274 -41.24 -16.83 -45.07
N ILE A 275 -40.91 -17.15 -46.33
CA ILE A 275 -41.58 -18.19 -47.11
C ILE A 275 -41.22 -19.58 -46.56
N SER A 276 -39.95 -19.80 -46.18
CA SER A 276 -39.51 -21.05 -45.56
C SER A 276 -40.11 -21.24 -44.16
N GLU A 277 -40.18 -20.18 -43.34
CA GLU A 277 -40.80 -20.25 -42.00
C GLU A 277 -42.31 -20.54 -42.08
N ILE A 278 -43.04 -19.83 -42.95
CA ILE A 278 -44.47 -20.08 -43.19
C ILE A 278 -44.68 -21.51 -43.73
N SER A 279 -43.83 -21.98 -44.65
CA SER A 279 -43.92 -23.33 -45.19
C SER A 279 -43.67 -24.42 -44.15
N SER A 280 -42.74 -24.19 -43.21
CA SER A 280 -42.47 -25.12 -42.10
C SER A 280 -43.64 -25.14 -41.11
N HIS A 281 -44.13 -23.96 -40.72
CA HIS A 281 -45.26 -23.83 -39.82
C HIS A 281 -46.51 -24.52 -40.39
N LEU A 282 -46.86 -24.26 -41.66
CA LEU A 282 -48.00 -24.91 -42.31
C LEU A 282 -47.85 -26.43 -42.44
N ARG A 283 -46.63 -26.96 -42.60
CA ARG A 283 -46.39 -28.41 -42.60
C ARG A 283 -46.62 -29.06 -41.25
N ASN A 284 -46.41 -28.36 -40.14
CA ASN A 284 -46.66 -28.89 -38.80
C ASN A 284 -48.17 -29.02 -38.47
N PHE A 285 -49.06 -28.46 -39.29
CA PHE A 285 -50.52 -28.57 -39.17
C PHE A 285 -51.17 -29.61 -40.09
N ILE A 286 -50.38 -30.24 -40.97
CA ILE A 286 -50.81 -31.33 -41.88
C ILE A 286 -50.35 -32.67 -41.30
#